data_AF-I7ZQ56-F1
#
_entry.id   AF-I7ZQ56-F1
#
_cell.length_a   1.000
_cell.length_b   1.000
_cell.length_c   1.000
_cell.angle_alpha   90.00
_cell.angle_beta   90.00
_cell.angle_gamma   90.00
#
_symmetry.space_group_name_H-M   'P 1'
#
loop_
_entity.id
_entity.type
_entity.pdbx_description
1 polymer ?
#
loop_
_entity_poly.entity_id
_entity_poly.type
_entity_poly.pdbx_seq_one_letter_code
_entity_poly.pdbx_strand_id
1 'polypeptide(L)'
;MNAYSQPNRENGDQFRDVVIREGEMFLLPGNIPHSPRRQGDTIGLVMERKRPVGSIDRLRWYCENEKEHGETPALIREEQFFCEDMETQLKEVIEDWMRNESSRECKLCGSIAAAPGYSLDINE
;
A
#
# COMPACT_ATOMS: atom_id res chain seq x y z
N MET A 1 -11.32 -8.82 -7.17
CA MET A 1 -10.33 -8.22 -6.24
C MET A 1 -9.12 -7.81 -7.06
N ASN A 2 -8.72 -6.55 -7.06
CA ASN A 2 -7.55 -6.10 -7.82
C ASN A 2 -6.40 -5.84 -6.84
N ALA A 3 -5.24 -6.47 -7.02
CA ALA A 3 -4.01 -6.05 -6.36
C ALA A 3 -3.23 -5.19 -7.37
N TYR A 4 -3.12 -3.88 -7.16
CA TYR A 4 -2.52 -2.95 -8.13
C TYR A 4 -1.06 -2.61 -7.77
N SER A 5 -0.34 -2.20 -8.82
CA SER A 5 0.99 -1.57 -8.89
C SER A 5 2.04 -1.95 -7.83
N GLN A 6 2.94 -2.91 -8.14
CA GLN A 6 4.19 -3.13 -7.38
C GLN A 6 5.44 -3.11 -8.25
N PRO A 7 6.59 -2.55 -7.79
CA PRO A 7 7.89 -2.77 -8.43
C PRO A 7 8.24 -4.26 -8.47
N ASN A 8 8.47 -4.80 -9.67
CA ASN A 8 8.89 -6.19 -9.86
C ASN A 8 10.42 -6.32 -9.82
N ARG A 9 10.96 -7.21 -8.96
CA ARG A 9 12.42 -7.51 -8.98
C ARG A 9 12.88 -8.24 -10.24
N GLU A 10 11.99 -8.89 -10.98
CA GLU A 10 12.31 -9.63 -12.23
C GLU A 10 12.13 -8.79 -13.51
N ASN A 11 11.27 -7.76 -13.50
CA ASN A 11 11.01 -6.89 -14.67
C ASN A 11 11.47 -5.43 -14.47
N GLY A 12 12.38 -5.19 -13.53
CA GLY A 12 12.76 -3.84 -13.12
C GLY A 12 11.69 -3.18 -12.23
N ASP A 13 12.12 -2.19 -11.46
CA ASP A 13 11.31 -1.46 -10.47
C ASP A 13 10.13 -0.72 -11.13
N GLN A 14 9.15 -1.43 -11.66
CA GLN A 14 7.97 -0.89 -12.34
C GLN A 14 6.71 -1.46 -11.74
N PHE A 15 5.72 -0.60 -11.59
CA PHE A 15 4.41 -0.95 -11.09
C PHE A 15 3.65 -1.91 -12.02
N ARG A 16 3.14 -3.01 -11.46
CA ARG A 16 2.28 -3.98 -12.15
C ARG A 16 0.97 -4.25 -11.43
N ASP A 17 -0.06 -4.53 -12.22
CA ASP A 17 -1.36 -4.99 -11.76
C ASP A 17 -1.50 -6.51 -11.76
N VAL A 18 -2.19 -7.01 -10.75
CA VAL A 18 -2.59 -8.40 -10.57
C VAL A 18 -4.09 -8.42 -10.34
N VAL A 19 -4.83 -8.85 -11.36
CA VAL A 19 -6.29 -9.01 -11.29
C VAL A 19 -6.60 -10.38 -10.72
N ILE A 20 -7.36 -10.43 -9.61
CA ILE A 20 -7.87 -11.65 -8.98
C ILE A 20 -9.38 -11.68 -9.20
N ARG A 21 -9.84 -12.55 -10.09
CA ARG A 21 -11.26 -12.71 -10.45
C ARG A 21 -12.00 -13.58 -9.43
N GLU A 22 -13.31 -13.60 -9.55
CA GLU A 22 -14.15 -14.51 -8.76
C GLU A 22 -13.70 -15.97 -8.96
N GLY A 23 -13.59 -16.71 -7.85
CA GLY A 23 -13.12 -18.10 -7.84
C GLY A 23 -11.61 -18.28 -8.00
N GLU A 24 -10.84 -17.22 -8.28
CA GLU A 24 -9.38 -17.30 -8.38
C GLU A 24 -8.72 -17.25 -6.99
N MET A 25 -7.55 -17.89 -6.91
CA MET A 25 -6.66 -17.81 -5.76
C MET A 25 -5.33 -17.20 -6.20
N PHE A 26 -4.73 -16.42 -5.31
CA PHE A 26 -3.43 -15.80 -5.54
C PHE A 26 -2.54 -15.94 -4.30
N LEU A 27 -1.29 -16.37 -4.51
CA LEU A 27 -0.28 -16.41 -3.46
C LEU A 27 0.74 -15.30 -3.72
N LEU A 28 0.78 -14.33 -2.82
CA LEU A 28 1.75 -13.25 -2.88
C LEU A 28 3.06 -13.67 -2.20
N PRO A 29 4.22 -13.63 -2.91
CA PRO A 29 5.50 -13.87 -2.26
C PRO A 29 5.86 -12.79 -1.24
N GLY A 30 6.67 -13.14 -0.24
CA GLY A 30 7.07 -12.21 0.82
C GLY A 30 7.91 -11.03 0.32
N ASN A 31 7.79 -9.89 1.02
CA ASN A 31 8.51 -8.63 0.76
C ASN A 31 8.16 -7.95 -0.58
N ILE A 32 7.02 -8.28 -1.18
CA ILE A 32 6.52 -7.68 -2.42
C ILE A 32 5.46 -6.60 -2.01
N PRO A 33 5.74 -5.28 -2.18
CA PRO A 33 4.88 -4.19 -1.68
C PRO A 33 3.57 -4.05 -2.47
N HIS A 34 2.42 -4.35 -1.86
CA HIS A 34 1.13 -4.46 -2.56
C HIS A 34 0.09 -3.45 -2.07
N SER A 35 -0.80 -3.00 -2.96
CA SER A 35 -1.93 -2.12 -2.64
C SER A 35 -3.26 -2.78 -3.05
N PRO A 36 -3.99 -3.42 -2.12
CA PRO A 36 -5.28 -4.03 -2.41
C PRO A 36 -6.33 -2.98 -2.79
N ARG A 37 -6.99 -3.17 -3.93
CA ARG A 37 -8.15 -2.39 -4.40
C ARG A 37 -9.36 -3.32 -4.52
N ARG A 38 -10.42 -3.02 -3.77
CA ARG A 38 -11.66 -3.80 -3.75
C ARG A 38 -12.75 -3.02 -4.47
N GLN A 39 -13.50 -3.71 -5.33
CA GLN A 39 -14.69 -3.14 -5.97
C GLN A 39 -15.89 -3.35 -5.05
N GLY A 40 -16.92 -2.51 -5.18
CA GLY A 40 -18.18 -2.67 -4.45
C GLY A 40 -18.81 -4.04 -4.69
N ASP A 41 -19.60 -4.51 -3.72
CA ASP A 41 -20.36 -5.77 -3.79
C ASP A 41 -19.48 -7.02 -4.02
N THR A 42 -18.22 -7.00 -3.59
CA THR A 42 -17.32 -8.16 -3.65
C THR A 42 -16.84 -8.61 -2.27
N ILE A 43 -16.68 -9.92 -2.09
CA ILE A 43 -16.07 -10.53 -0.89
C ILE A 43 -14.81 -11.29 -1.34
N GLY A 44 -13.74 -11.20 -0.56
CA GLY A 44 -12.55 -12.01 -0.78
C GLY A 44 -11.87 -12.37 0.53
N LEU A 45 -11.40 -13.60 0.61
CA LEU A 45 -10.71 -14.17 1.77
C LEU A 45 -9.22 -13.88 1.69
N VAL A 46 -8.66 -13.35 2.77
CA VAL A 46 -7.21 -13.16 2.93
C VAL A 46 -6.74 -14.01 4.11
N MET A 47 -5.66 -14.77 3.90
CA MET A 47 -5.04 -15.58 4.93
C MET A 47 -3.58 -15.18 5.10
N GLU A 48 -3.23 -14.75 6.30
CA GLU A 48 -1.88 -14.35 6.66
C GLU A 48 -1.37 -15.14 7.85
N ARG A 49 -0.04 -15.22 7.99
CA ARG A 49 0.59 -15.85 9.15
C ARG A 49 0.93 -14.79 10.19
N LYS A 50 0.63 -15.07 11.46
CA LYS A 50 1.14 -14.27 12.58
C LYS A 50 2.65 -14.11 12.46
N ARG A 51 3.13 -12.88 12.62
CA ARG A 51 4.55 -12.56 12.47
C ARG A 51 5.36 -13.20 13.59
N PRO A 52 6.47 -13.91 13.28
CA PRO A 52 7.47 -14.27 14.28
C PRO A 52 8.05 -13.01 14.92
N VAL A 53 8.43 -13.09 16.20
CA VAL A 53 9.07 -11.99 16.93
C VAL A 53 10.28 -11.46 16.14
N GLY A 54 10.36 -10.14 16.00
CA GLY A 54 11.42 -9.45 15.25
C GLY A 54 11.17 -9.34 13.74
N SER A 55 10.05 -9.85 13.22
CA SER A 55 9.67 -9.65 11.81
C SER A 55 9.00 -8.30 11.62
N ILE A 56 9.62 -7.41 10.84
CA ILE A 56 9.12 -6.04 10.65
C ILE A 56 8.23 -5.95 9.39
N ASP A 57 7.04 -5.42 9.56
CA ASP A 57 6.15 -5.02 8.47
C ASP A 57 6.49 -3.60 8.02
N ARG A 58 6.18 -3.30 6.76
CA ARG A 58 6.44 -1.99 6.15
C ARG A 58 5.22 -1.49 5.41
N LEU A 59 4.86 -0.24 5.65
CA LEU A 59 3.86 0.49 4.88
C LEU A 59 4.54 1.60 4.07
N ARG A 60 4.19 1.73 2.80
CA ARG A 60 4.86 2.63 1.87
C ARG A 60 3.88 3.44 1.05
N TRP A 61 4.25 4.68 0.74
CA TRP A 61 3.57 5.53 -0.23
C TRP A 61 4.55 5.99 -1.30
N TYR A 62 4.08 6.03 -2.54
CA TYR A 62 4.88 6.42 -3.68
C TYR A 62 4.25 7.62 -4.38
N CYS A 63 5.07 8.40 -5.10
CA CYS A 63 4.64 9.56 -5.84
C CYS A 63 3.95 9.14 -7.14
N GLU A 64 2.78 9.73 -7.40
CA GLU A 64 1.96 9.50 -8.59
C GLU A 64 2.33 10.44 -9.76
N ASN A 65 3.38 11.26 -9.60
CA ASN A 65 3.82 12.17 -10.67
C ASN A 65 4.63 11.41 -11.73
N GLU A 66 3.92 10.72 -12.61
CA GLU A 66 4.50 9.97 -13.74
C GLU A 66 5.26 10.86 -14.73
N LYS A 67 4.93 12.16 -14.82
CA LYS A 67 5.65 13.08 -15.71
C LYS A 67 7.12 13.24 -15.29
N GLU A 68 7.38 13.27 -13.98
CA GLU A 68 8.74 13.43 -13.44
C GLU A 68 9.43 12.09 -13.17
N HIS A 69 8.68 11.04 -12.85
CA HIS A 69 9.23 9.75 -12.42
C HIS A 69 9.11 8.62 -13.46
N GLY A 70 8.34 8.83 -14.53
CA GLY A 70 8.01 7.79 -15.50
C GLY A 70 7.37 6.58 -14.83
N GLU A 71 7.84 5.38 -15.18
CA GLU A 71 7.36 4.11 -14.64
C GLU A 71 8.10 3.68 -13.35
N THR A 72 9.04 4.49 -12.86
CA THR A 72 9.86 4.16 -11.68
C THR A 72 9.18 4.64 -10.40
N PRO A 73 8.90 3.76 -9.42
CA PRO A 73 8.36 4.14 -8.13
C PRO A 73 9.28 5.11 -7.38
N ALA A 74 8.76 6.31 -7.11
CA ALA A 74 9.40 7.29 -6.25
C ALA A 74 8.82 7.21 -4.84
N LEU A 75 9.56 6.64 -3.88
CA LEU A 75 9.11 6.51 -2.49
C LEU A 75 8.97 7.89 -1.83
N ILE A 76 7.81 8.16 -1.23
CA ILE A 76 7.55 9.36 -0.42
C ILE A 76 7.84 9.08 1.05
N ARG A 77 7.24 8.01 1.57
CA ARG A 77 7.27 7.65 2.98
C ARG A 77 7.28 6.14 3.13
N GLU A 78 8.05 5.66 4.11
CA GLU A 78 8.00 4.29 4.61
C GLU A 78 7.86 4.32 6.12
N GLU A 79 6.92 3.55 6.64
CA GLU A 79 6.79 3.25 8.07
C GLU A 79 7.18 1.80 8.31
N GLN A 80 7.89 1.56 9.41
CA GLN A 80 8.34 0.23 9.83
C GLN A 80 7.83 -0.06 11.23
N PHE A 81 7.17 -1.19 11.41
CA PHE A 81 6.63 -1.59 12.71
C PHE A 81 6.56 -3.10 12.87
N PHE A 82 6.60 -3.57 14.11
CA PHE A 82 6.21 -4.94 14.43
C PHE A 82 4.67 -4.96 14.55
N CYS A 83 4.03 -5.71 13.66
CA CYS A 83 2.57 -5.80 13.60
C CYS A 83 2.06 -6.81 14.64
N GLU A 84 1.61 -6.30 15.79
CA GLU A 84 0.95 -7.07 16.84
C GLU A 84 -0.58 -7.02 16.68
N ASP A 85 -1.10 -5.84 16.33
CA ASP A 85 -2.50 -5.56 16.05
C ASP A 85 -2.60 -4.72 14.77
N MET A 86 -2.95 -5.40 13.68
CA MET A 86 -3.02 -4.77 12.36
C MET A 86 -4.09 -3.69 12.27
N GLU A 87 -5.21 -3.81 12.99
CA GLU A 87 -6.34 -2.90 12.81
C GLU A 87 -6.02 -1.52 13.41
N THR A 88 -5.55 -1.51 14.65
CA THR A 88 -5.24 -0.27 15.36
C THR A 88 -3.97 0.39 14.83
N GLN A 89 -2.89 -0.37 14.68
CA GLN A 89 -1.59 0.18 14.24
C GLN A 89 -1.66 0.72 12.81
N LEU A 90 -2.38 0.05 11.90
CA LEU A 90 -2.51 0.53 10.53
C LEU A 90 -3.40 1.79 10.47
N LYS A 91 -4.49 1.83 11.24
CA LYS A 91 -5.38 3.00 11.30
C LYS A 91 -4.61 4.25 11.71
N GLU A 92 -3.86 4.20 12.81
CA GLU A 92 -3.08 5.33 13.31
C GLU A 92 -2.12 5.90 12.26
N VAL A 93 -1.39 5.01 11.58
CA VAL A 93 -0.41 5.38 10.57
C VAL A 93 -1.08 6.00 9.33
N ILE A 94 -2.22 5.46 8.88
CA ILE A 94 -2.97 6.03 7.74
C ILE A 94 -3.59 7.38 8.10
N GLU A 95 -4.13 7.53 9.31
CA GLU A 95 -4.69 8.80 9.75
C GLU A 95 -3.62 9.92 9.84
N ASP A 96 -2.41 9.59 10.31
CA ASP A 96 -1.30 10.53 10.29
C ASP A 96 -0.95 10.96 8.86
N TRP A 97 -0.87 10.01 7.92
CA TRP A 97 -0.69 10.33 6.49
C TRP A 97 -1.78 11.27 5.96
N MET A 98 -3.05 11.03 6.33
CA MET A 98 -4.18 11.86 5.90
C MET A 98 -4.08 13.29 6.43
N ARG A 99 -3.72 13.47 7.71
CA ARG A 99 -3.69 14.79 8.36
C ARG A 99 -2.40 15.57 8.10
N ASN A 100 -1.28 14.90 7.88
CA ASN A 100 0.03 15.52 7.79
C ASN A 100 0.48 15.70 6.34
N GLU A 101 0.12 16.84 5.74
CA GLU A 101 0.49 17.20 4.36
C GLU A 101 2.01 17.17 4.12
N SER A 102 2.81 17.63 5.08
CA SER A 102 4.26 17.65 4.94
C SER A 102 4.86 16.24 4.80
N SER A 103 4.21 15.23 5.35
CA SER A 103 4.60 13.82 5.21
C SER A 103 4.26 13.23 3.84
N ARG A 104 3.41 13.92 3.06
CA ARG A 104 2.98 13.52 1.71
C ARG A 104 3.79 14.15 0.58
N GLU A 105 4.74 15.02 0.91
CA GLU A 105 5.59 15.70 -0.07
C GLU A 105 6.66 14.75 -0.62
N CYS A 106 6.64 14.52 -1.93
CA CYS A 106 7.70 13.83 -2.63
C CYS A 106 8.97 14.69 -2.63
N LYS A 107 10.04 14.20 -1.96
CA LYS A 107 11.32 14.92 -1.87
C LYS A 107 12.11 14.96 -3.19
N LEU A 108 11.67 14.23 -4.21
CA LEU A 108 12.32 14.20 -5.52
C LEU A 108 11.76 15.24 -6.50
N CYS A 109 10.46 15.53 -6.45
CA CYS A 109 9.81 16.45 -7.40
C CYS A 109 8.97 17.57 -6.75
N GLY A 110 8.87 17.58 -5.42
CA GLY A 110 8.08 18.56 -4.66
C GLY A 110 6.56 18.40 -4.77
N SER A 111 6.07 17.38 -5.48
CA SER A 111 4.63 17.11 -5.57
C SER A 111 4.10 16.56 -4.24
N ILE A 112 2.92 17.01 -3.83
CA ILE A 112 2.24 16.53 -2.63
C ILE A 112 1.25 15.45 -3.04
N ALA A 113 1.42 14.22 -2.54
CA ALA A 113 0.48 13.13 -2.81
C ALA A 113 -0.89 13.42 -2.19
N ALA A 114 -1.97 12.99 -2.84
CA ALA A 114 -3.32 13.20 -2.34
C ALA A 114 -3.55 12.45 -1.00
N ALA A 115 -4.36 13.06 -0.12
CA ALA A 115 -4.92 12.32 1.00
C ALA A 115 -6.06 11.43 0.48
N PRO A 116 -6.26 10.23 1.07
CA PRO A 116 -7.47 9.44 0.85
C PRO A 116 -8.74 10.29 1.01
N GLY A 117 -9.66 10.20 0.04
CA GLY A 117 -10.93 10.93 0.03
C GLY A 117 -12.04 10.32 0.88
N TYR A 118 -11.71 9.45 1.83
CA TYR A 118 -12.64 8.72 2.70
C TYR A 118 -12.17 8.78 4.16
N SER A 119 -13.08 8.66 5.11
CA SER A 119 -12.75 8.47 6.54
C SER A 119 -12.46 7.00 6.83
N LEU A 120 -11.65 6.73 7.86
CA LEU A 120 -11.37 5.36 8.33
C LEU A 120 -12.39 4.86 9.36
N ASP A 121 -13.47 5.61 9.56
CA ASP A 121 -14.55 5.21 10.46
C ASP A 121 -15.53 4.32 9.70
N ILE A 122 -15.30 3.02 9.82
CA ILE A 122 -16.10 1.92 9.26
C ILE A 122 -17.43 1.68 10.02
N ASN A 123 -17.92 2.68 10.76
CA ASN A 123 -19.15 2.61 11.57
C ASN A 123 -20.27 3.55 11.07
N GLU A 124 -20.25 3.98 9.81
CA GLU A 124 -21.42 4.57 9.13
C GLU A 124 -21.94 3.66 8.00
#